data_AF-A0A934N644-F1
#
_entry.id   AF-A0A934N644-F1
#
_cell.length_a   1.000
_cell.length_b   1.000
_cell.length_c   1.000
_cell.angle_alpha   90.00
_cell.angle_beta   90.00
_cell.angle_gamma   90.00
#
_symmetry.space_group_name_H-M   'P 1'
#
loop_
_entity.id
_entity.type
_entity.pdbx_description
1 polymer ?
#
loop_
_entity_poly.entity_id
_entity_poly.type
_entity_poly.pdbx_seq_one_letter_code
_entity_poly.pdbx_strand_id
1 'polypeptide(L)'
;VPEFCRDLTRWRVEWTARKLDLGTTITPAAMEVKFELWGRVSHAIEERDREALPWTDSARGRFDRIPDFVRGQVLEAVEGNARALGLSEVNNAVVDLVIEHWVDTGDFHEGRYGFK
;
A
#
# COMPACT_ATOMS: atom_id res chain seq x y z
N VAL A 1 -8.48 -8.58 2.01
CA VAL A 1 -8.33 -7.24 1.41
C VAL A 1 -9.72 -6.68 1.17
N PRO A 2 -10.11 -5.58 1.83
CA PRO A 2 -11.40 -4.92 1.64
C PRO A 2 -11.70 -4.57 0.17
N GLU A 3 -12.97 -4.43 -0.18
CA GLU A 3 -13.41 -4.18 -1.57
C GLU A 3 -12.91 -2.83 -2.10
N PHE A 4 -13.01 -1.76 -1.32
CA PHE A 4 -12.54 -0.44 -1.74
C PHE A 4 -11.05 -0.44 -2.13
N CYS A 5 -10.19 -1.21 -1.44
CA CYS A 5 -8.79 -1.37 -1.81
C CYS A 5 -8.62 -1.98 -3.21
N ARG A 6 -9.50 -2.90 -3.60
CA ARG A 6 -9.48 -3.52 -4.93
C ARG A 6 -9.85 -2.51 -6.01
N ASP A 7 -10.88 -1.69 -5.75
CA ASP A 7 -11.31 -0.66 -6.70
C ASP A 7 -10.23 0.39 -6.93
N LEU A 8 -9.61 0.87 -5.84
CA LEU A 8 -8.51 1.82 -5.92
C LEU A 8 -7.28 1.23 -6.64
N THR A 9 -6.99 -0.05 -6.44
CA THR A 9 -5.93 -0.76 -7.16
C THR A 9 -6.24 -0.81 -8.66
N ARG A 10 -7.48 -1.13 -9.04
CA ARG A 10 -7.94 -1.15 -10.43
C ARG A 10 -7.74 0.21 -11.08
N TRP A 11 -8.20 1.30 -10.45
CA TRP A 11 -8.05 2.65 -10.98
C TRP A 11 -6.58 3.03 -11.22
N ARG A 12 -5.66 2.64 -10.33
CA ARG A 12 -4.21 2.88 -10.48
C ARG A 12 -3.59 2.15 -11.67
N VAL A 13 -4.01 0.90 -11.88
CA VAL A 13 -3.58 0.09 -13.03
C VAL A 13 -4.06 0.76 -14.32
N GLU A 14 -5.34 1.12 -14.39
CA GLU A 14 -5.93 1.80 -15.55
C GLU A 14 -5.28 3.16 -15.82
N TRP A 15 -5.04 3.97 -14.78
CA TRP A 15 -4.37 5.25 -14.91
C TRP A 15 -2.97 5.09 -15.49
N THR A 16 -2.20 4.09 -15.03
CA THR A 16 -0.85 3.92 -15.57
C THR A 16 -0.86 3.40 -17.00
N ALA A 17 -1.76 2.47 -17.34
CA ALA A 17 -1.89 2.02 -18.72
C ALA A 17 -2.14 3.20 -19.68
N ARG A 18 -2.97 4.17 -19.27
CA ARG A 18 -3.16 5.42 -20.00
C ARG A 18 -1.90 6.29 -20.05
N LYS A 19 -1.14 6.40 -18.95
CA LYS A 19 0.06 7.26 -18.87
C LYS A 19 1.26 6.74 -19.64
N LEU A 20 1.44 5.42 -19.70
CA LEU A 20 2.55 4.77 -20.39
C LEU A 20 2.18 4.31 -21.81
N ASP A 21 1.01 4.73 -22.32
CA ASP A 21 0.49 4.35 -23.64
C ASP A 21 0.47 2.83 -23.88
N LEU A 22 0.08 2.06 -22.86
CA LEU A 22 0.02 0.59 -22.91
C LEU A 22 -1.28 0.07 -23.55
N GLY A 23 -2.10 0.96 -24.11
CA GLY A 23 -3.41 0.68 -24.68
C GLY A 23 -4.56 0.66 -23.67
N THR A 24 -5.77 0.37 -24.17
CA THR A 24 -7.02 0.34 -23.37
C THR A 24 -7.30 -1.00 -22.72
N THR A 25 -6.51 -2.03 -23.05
CA THR A 25 -6.67 -3.40 -22.54
C THR A 25 -5.51 -3.73 -21.64
N ILE A 26 -5.79 -3.99 -20.36
CA ILE A 26 -4.77 -4.47 -19.43
C ILE A 26 -4.44 -5.93 -19.77
N THR A 27 -3.23 -6.14 -20.31
CA THR A 27 -2.75 -7.48 -20.65
C THR A 27 -1.95 -8.08 -19.49
N PRO A 28 -1.80 -9.42 -19.42
CA PRO A 28 -0.91 -10.05 -18.44
C PRO A 28 0.52 -9.48 -18.50
N ALA A 29 1.08 -9.28 -19.70
CA ALA A 29 2.40 -8.68 -19.87
C ALA A 29 2.50 -7.25 -19.31
N ALA A 30 1.47 -6.42 -19.50
CA ALA A 30 1.43 -5.08 -18.89
C ALA A 30 1.37 -5.16 -17.35
N MET A 31 0.70 -6.17 -16.79
CA MET A 31 0.66 -6.42 -15.35
C MET A 31 1.99 -6.91 -14.79
N GLU A 32 2.71 -7.76 -15.51
CA GLU A 32 4.05 -8.24 -15.11
C GLU A 32 5.02 -7.06 -14.96
N VAL A 33 5.09 -6.17 -15.95
CA VAL A 33 5.89 -4.94 -15.87
C VAL A 33 5.50 -4.12 -14.64
N LYS A 34 4.20 -4.05 -14.33
CA LYS A 34 3.70 -3.34 -13.16
C LYS A 34 4.10 -3.97 -11.83
N PHE A 35 4.01 -5.30 -11.73
CA PHE A 35 4.42 -6.02 -10.54
C PHE A 35 5.92 -5.90 -10.29
N GLU A 36 6.74 -5.94 -11.33
CA GLU A 36 8.18 -5.68 -11.19
C GLU A 36 8.47 -4.28 -10.67
N LEU A 37 7.80 -3.26 -11.22
CA LEU A 37 7.98 -1.86 -10.78
C LEU A 37 7.56 -1.68 -9.32
N TRP A 38 6.43 -2.24 -8.92
CA TRP A 38 6.00 -2.21 -7.52
C TRP A 38 6.93 -3.00 -6.62
N GLY A 39 7.40 -4.16 -7.07
CA GLY A 39 8.33 -5.01 -6.33
C GLY A 39 9.62 -4.29 -5.96
N ARG A 40 10.26 -3.64 -6.94
CA ARG A 40 11.48 -2.85 -6.69
C ARG A 40 11.27 -1.81 -5.58
N VAL A 41 10.12 -1.13 -5.60
CA VAL A 41 9.78 -0.11 -4.62
C VAL A 41 9.45 -0.72 -3.26
N SER A 42 8.66 -1.80 -3.22
CA SER A 42 8.31 -2.54 -2.00
C SER A 42 9.55 -3.07 -1.28
N HIS A 43 10.46 -3.70 -2.01
CA HIS A 43 11.71 -4.21 -1.43
C HIS A 43 12.61 -3.08 -0.95
N ALA A 44 12.78 -2.00 -1.73
CA ALA A 44 13.53 -0.83 -1.27
C ALA A 44 12.93 -0.20 0.00
N ILE A 45 11.61 -0.27 0.17
CA ILE A 45 10.92 0.20 1.38
C ILE A 45 11.19 -0.71 2.59
N GLU A 46 11.21 -2.02 2.39
CA GLU A 46 11.47 -2.99 3.47
C GLU A 46 12.96 -3.01 3.86
N GLU A 47 13.86 -2.74 2.92
CA GLU A 47 15.32 -2.74 3.13
C GLU A 47 15.90 -1.44 3.70
N ARG A 48 15.20 -0.31 3.53
CA ARG A 48 15.72 0.97 4.03
C ARG A 48 15.78 1.00 5.55
N ASP A 49 16.92 1.47 6.07
CA ASP A 49 17.08 1.78 7.49
C ASP A 49 16.34 3.09 7.80
N ARG A 50 15.12 2.98 8.30
CA ARG A 50 14.29 4.11 8.74
C ARG A 50 13.74 3.82 10.13
N GLU A 51 13.33 4.88 10.82
CA GLU A 51 12.55 4.79 12.07
C GLU A 51 11.16 4.20 11.81
N ALA A 52 11.09 2.90 11.52
CA ALA A 52 9.83 2.15 11.46
C ALA A 52 9.15 2.22 12.83
N LEU A 53 7.82 2.32 12.83
CA LEU A 53 7.10 2.19 14.10
C LEU A 53 7.23 0.73 14.57
N PRO A 54 7.32 0.46 15.88
CA PRO A 54 7.16 -0.89 16.39
C PRO A 54 5.78 -1.44 16.01
N TRP A 55 5.73 -2.73 15.69
CA TRP A 55 4.50 -3.45 15.39
C TRP A 55 4.30 -4.58 16.40
N THR A 56 3.07 -4.85 16.79
CA THR A 56 2.76 -6.13 17.43
C THR A 56 2.75 -7.24 16.39
N ASP A 57 3.22 -8.44 16.75
CA ASP A 57 3.22 -9.60 15.85
C ASP A 57 1.84 -9.88 15.26
N SER A 58 0.80 -9.74 16.08
CA SER A 58 -0.60 -9.93 15.67
C SER A 58 -1.06 -8.90 14.63
N ALA A 59 -0.64 -7.65 14.73
CA ALA A 59 -0.97 -6.61 13.76
C ALA A 59 -0.19 -6.82 12.46
N ARG A 60 1.10 -7.15 12.57
CA ARG A 60 1.97 -7.44 11.42
C ARG A 60 1.45 -8.64 10.62
N GLY A 61 1.06 -9.72 11.31
CA GLY A 61 0.55 -10.95 10.68
C GLY A 61 -0.73 -10.76 9.85
N ARG A 62 -1.51 -9.69 10.07
CA ARG A 62 -2.66 -9.36 9.21
C ARG A 62 -2.28 -9.07 7.76
N PHE A 63 -1.01 -8.73 7.52
CA PHE A 63 -0.48 -8.36 6.22
C PHE A 63 0.29 -9.51 5.52
N ASP A 64 0.39 -10.69 6.13
CA ASP A 64 1.12 -11.85 5.57
C ASP A 64 0.53 -12.35 4.24
N ARG A 65 -0.77 -12.12 4.01
CA ARG A 65 -1.46 -12.49 2.78
C ARG A 65 -1.31 -11.45 1.66
N ILE A 66 -0.68 -10.31 1.94
CA ILE A 66 -0.40 -9.30 0.93
C ILE A 66 0.84 -9.73 0.14
N PRO A 67 0.77 -9.74 -1.20
CA PRO A 67 1.92 -10.10 -2.03
C PRO A 67 3.14 -9.21 -1.74
N ASP A 68 4.31 -9.84 -1.67
CA ASP A 68 5.59 -9.21 -1.36
C ASP A 68 5.89 -7.97 -2.20
N PHE A 69 5.53 -8.01 -3.50
CA PHE A 69 5.79 -6.91 -4.42
C PHE A 69 5.00 -5.61 -4.11
N VAL A 70 4.04 -5.64 -3.17
CA VAL A 70 3.32 -4.46 -2.68
C VAL A 70 3.33 -4.32 -1.14
N ARG A 71 3.76 -5.36 -0.41
CA ARG A 71 3.65 -5.40 1.06
C ARG A 71 4.37 -4.24 1.75
N GLY A 72 5.62 -3.94 1.37
CA GLY A 72 6.39 -2.83 1.96
C GLY A 72 5.66 -1.49 1.86
N GLN A 73 5.04 -1.26 0.71
CA GLN A 73 4.26 -0.06 0.42
C GLN A 73 3.01 0.05 1.31
N VAL A 74 2.31 -1.06 1.52
CA VAL A 74 1.12 -1.10 2.41
C VAL A 74 1.53 -0.88 3.86
N LEU A 75 2.61 -1.51 4.32
CA LEU A 75 3.12 -1.33 5.68
C LEU A 75 3.55 0.12 5.93
N GLU A 76 4.27 0.72 4.98
CA GLU A 76 4.61 2.15 5.04
C GLU A 76 3.38 3.04 5.16
N ALA A 77 2.34 2.77 4.36
CA ALA A 77 1.10 3.55 4.38
C ALA A 77 0.41 3.46 5.75
N VAL A 78 0.36 2.28 6.37
CA VAL A 78 -0.19 2.09 7.72
C VAL A 78 0.61 2.89 8.75
N GLU A 79 1.94 2.79 8.73
CA GLU A 79 2.75 3.56 9.67
C GLU A 79 2.68 5.08 9.43
N GLY A 80 2.55 5.52 8.18
CA GLY A 80 2.38 6.92 7.83
C GLY A 80 1.09 7.50 8.43
N ASN A 81 -0.01 6.75 8.32
CA ASN A 81 -1.28 7.11 8.93
C ASN A 81 -1.21 7.06 10.46
N ALA A 82 -0.59 6.03 11.04
CA ALA A 82 -0.39 5.96 12.48
C ALA A 82 0.39 7.19 13.01
N ARG A 83 1.49 7.59 12.35
CA ARG A 83 2.23 8.81 12.69
C ARG A 83 1.38 10.07 12.56
N ALA A 84 0.57 10.19 11.50
CA ALA A 84 -0.32 11.34 11.30
C ALA A 84 -1.38 11.46 12.40
N LEU A 85 -1.80 10.33 12.97
CA LEU A 85 -2.72 10.25 14.10
C LEU A 85 -2.02 10.40 15.46
N GLY A 86 -0.70 10.64 15.49
CA GLY A 86 0.08 10.81 16.72
C GLY A 86 0.38 9.50 17.46
N LEU A 87 0.28 8.35 16.78
CA LEU A 87 0.50 7.03 17.35
C LEU A 87 1.96 6.59 17.15
N SER A 88 2.51 5.91 18.15
CA SER A 88 3.92 5.49 18.19
C SER A 88 4.15 3.99 18.07
N GLU A 89 3.09 3.18 17.95
CA GLU A 89 3.14 1.72 17.75
C GLU A 89 1.96 1.32 16.86
N VAL A 90 2.17 0.31 16.02
CA VAL A 90 1.10 -0.31 15.22
C VAL A 90 0.65 -1.63 15.87
N ASN A 91 -0.47 -1.57 16.57
CA ASN A 91 -1.19 -2.75 17.07
C ASN A 91 -2.50 -2.96 16.28
N ASN A 92 -3.29 -3.98 16.64
CA ASN A 92 -4.51 -4.30 15.91
C ASN A 92 -5.53 -3.15 15.86
N ALA A 93 -5.68 -2.41 16.96
CA ALA A 93 -6.62 -1.29 17.02
C ALA A 93 -6.17 -0.14 16.11
N VAL A 94 -4.86 0.10 16.00
CA VAL A 94 -4.31 1.06 15.03
C VAL A 94 -4.58 0.62 13.60
N VAL A 95 -4.41 -0.67 13.30
CA VAL A 95 -4.72 -1.20 11.96
C VAL A 95 -6.20 -0.99 11.63
N ASP A 96 -7.10 -1.27 12.56
CA ASP A 96 -8.55 -1.07 12.36
C ASP A 96 -8.88 0.40 12.14
N LEU A 97 -8.34 1.29 12.99
CA LEU A 97 -8.51 2.74 12.86
C LEU A 97 -8.04 3.28 11.50
N VAL A 98 -6.88 2.82 11.02
CA VAL A 98 -6.34 3.23 9.72
C VAL A 98 -7.21 2.72 8.57
N ILE A 99 -7.70 1.49 8.65
CA ILE A 99 -8.59 0.93 7.63
C ILE A 99 -9.93 1.70 7.60
N GLU A 100 -10.50 2.00 8.76
CA GLU A 100 -11.71 2.83 8.87
C GLU A 100 -11.48 4.23 8.28
N HIS A 101 -10.36 4.87 8.63
CA HIS A 101 -9.99 6.15 8.05
C HIS A 101 -9.95 6.10 6.51
N TRP A 102 -9.28 5.10 5.93
CA TRP A 102 -9.22 4.92 4.48
C TRP A 102 -10.58 4.68 3.82
N VAL A 103 -11.49 4.00 4.52
CA VAL A 103 -12.87 3.81 4.03
C VAL A 103 -13.59 5.16 3.97
N ASP A 104 -13.42 5.99 4.99
CA ASP A 104 -14.12 7.28 5.12
C ASP A 104 -13.56 8.34 4.18
N THR A 105 -12.24 8.42 4.00
CA THR A 105 -11.57 9.48 3.23
C THR A 105 -11.19 9.06 1.82
N GLY A 106 -11.02 7.77 1.55
CA GLY A 106 -10.56 7.23 0.27
C GLY A 106 -9.07 7.45 -0.01
N ASP A 107 -8.28 7.88 0.97
CA ASP A 107 -6.89 8.31 0.84
C ASP A 107 -5.85 7.16 0.89
N PHE A 108 -6.29 5.91 0.71
CA PHE A 108 -5.48 4.67 0.67
C PHE A 108 -4.30 4.69 -0.34
N HIS A 109 -4.16 5.74 -1.16
CA HIS A 109 -3.00 5.96 -2.02
C HIS A 109 -2.53 7.43 -2.06
N GLU A 110 -3.00 8.32 -1.18
CA GLU A 110 -2.65 9.74 -1.26
C GLU A 110 -1.20 10.04 -0.83
N GLY A 111 -0.59 10.92 -1.62
CA GLY A 111 0.84 11.23 -1.66
C GLY A 111 1.45 11.87 -0.41
N ARG A 112 0.69 12.01 0.69
CA ARG A 112 1.30 12.37 1.99
C ARG A 112 2.10 11.19 2.54
N TYR A 113 1.67 9.96 2.27
CA TYR A 113 2.35 8.71 2.67
C TYR A 113 2.27 7.56 1.64
N GLY A 114 1.62 7.76 0.48
CA GLY A 114 1.70 6.91 -0.72
C GLY A 114 2.56 7.55 -1.82
N PHE A 115 2.90 6.79 -2.86
CA PHE A 115 3.84 7.19 -3.93
C PHE A 115 3.48 8.51 -4.61
N LYS A 116 4.43 9.45 -4.64
CA LYS A 116 4.51 10.47 -5.71
C LYS A 116 5.04 9.85 -6.99
#